data_AF-A0A8B6BV55-F1
#
_entry.id   AF-A0A8B6BV55-F1
#
_cell.length_a   1.000
_cell.length_b   1.000
_cell.length_c   1.000
_cell.angle_alpha   90.00
_cell.angle_beta   90.00
_cell.angle_gamma   90.00
#
_symmetry.space_group_name_H-M   'P 1'
#
loop_
_entity.id
_entity.type
_entity.pdbx_description
1 polymer ?
#
loop_
_entity_poly.entity_id
_entity_poly.type
_entity_poly.pdbx_seq_one_letter_code
_entity_poly.pdbx_strand_id
1 'polypeptide(L)'
;MDSIDKLGTLAFWRNRLKKTDVNGKVKGHFNSHSEFFKLIVRELIREQAFELFNINIENTTAYPQNISKASRLTKENKMMELSGEILHKFDVMRTGVPSESNDELFNYSTNLTIRGLHYLQMEDTVKEGDISRIIPNLKVCIPIFYAHSCLSKYLFECVDYITKVTCFLSPLEKLRVLEGSMVNLRGGQGNNIEADLVQEHSVRNQKELIRGLGANKTETAISAVTAAAPVISQICRNFDAEHNIAKKASRHSKIISTENL
;
A
#
# COMPACT_ATOMS: atom_id res chain seq x y z
N MET A 1 -2.05 14.47 22.73
CA MET A 1 -3.04 14.47 21.62
C MET A 1 -2.85 15.73 20.74
N ASP A 2 -1.68 16.37 20.83
CA ASP A 2 -1.42 17.76 20.39
C ASP A 2 -0.60 17.88 19.10
N SER A 3 -0.43 16.79 18.35
CA SER A 3 0.48 16.75 17.19
C SER A 3 -0.20 17.01 15.84
N ILE A 4 -1.53 17.00 15.77
CA ILE A 4 -2.26 16.92 14.49
C ILE A 4 -2.06 18.17 13.63
N ASP A 5 -1.81 19.33 14.25
CA ASP A 5 -1.61 20.61 13.56
C ASP A 5 -0.18 21.18 13.69
N LYS A 6 0.78 20.37 14.18
CA LYS A 6 2.18 20.83 14.28
C LYS A 6 2.78 20.95 12.88
N LEU A 7 3.34 22.13 12.59
CA LEU A 7 4.02 22.45 11.33
C LEU A 7 5.09 21.38 11.04
N GLY A 8 5.10 20.86 9.80
CA GLY A 8 6.04 19.82 9.37
C GLY A 8 5.52 18.38 9.48
N THR A 9 4.39 18.13 10.14
CA THR A 9 3.81 16.77 10.19
C THR A 9 3.00 16.42 8.93
N LEU A 10 2.86 15.12 8.64
CA LEU A 10 2.02 14.64 7.55
C LEU A 10 0.56 15.09 7.73
N ALA A 11 0.06 15.12 8.97
CA ALA A 11 -1.29 15.54 9.31
C ALA A 11 -1.53 17.02 8.95
N PHE A 12 -0.58 17.90 9.30
CA PHE A 12 -0.60 19.31 8.92
C PHE A 12 -0.69 19.48 7.40
N TRP A 13 0.19 18.84 6.64
CA TRP A 13 0.20 18.95 5.18
C TRP A 13 -1.02 18.32 4.52
N ARG A 14 -1.50 17.18 5.04
CA ARG A 14 -2.73 16.54 4.58
C ARG A 14 -3.93 17.49 4.71
N ASN A 15 -4.07 18.14 5.85
CA ASN A 15 -5.16 19.08 6.11
C ASN A 15 -5.03 20.33 5.24
N ARG A 16 -3.83 20.92 5.16
CA ARG A 16 -3.55 22.11 4.35
C ARG A 16 -3.79 21.88 2.86
N LEU A 17 -3.37 20.74 2.33
CA LEU A 17 -3.51 20.36 0.91
C LEU A 17 -4.85 19.66 0.60
N LYS A 18 -5.74 19.54 1.60
CA LYS A 18 -7.04 18.86 1.48
C LYS A 18 -6.94 17.45 0.89
N LYS A 19 -5.91 16.69 1.29
CA LYS A 19 -5.65 15.30 0.86
C LYS A 19 -6.35 14.31 1.78
N THR A 20 -7.66 14.48 1.94
CA THR A 20 -8.51 13.59 2.73
C THR A 20 -9.32 12.70 1.82
N ASP A 21 -9.48 11.43 2.19
CA ASP A 21 -10.41 10.55 1.49
C ASP A 21 -11.84 11.01 1.78
N VAL A 22 -12.71 10.93 0.77
CA VAL A 22 -14.07 11.47 0.84
C VAL A 22 -15.04 10.35 1.20
N ASN A 23 -15.73 10.46 2.32
CA ASN A 23 -16.81 9.54 2.69
C ASN A 23 -18.09 9.87 1.90
N GLY A 24 -18.38 9.14 0.81
CA GLY A 24 -19.63 9.30 0.04
C GLY A 24 -19.63 8.64 -1.35
N LYS A 25 -20.73 8.76 -2.11
CA LYS A 25 -20.79 8.39 -3.54
C LYS A 25 -19.94 9.37 -4.36
N VAL A 26 -18.64 9.10 -4.51
CA VAL A 26 -17.72 10.09 -5.09
C VAL A 26 -17.59 9.95 -6.61
N LYS A 27 -17.66 11.10 -7.29
CA LYS A 27 -17.28 11.27 -8.69
C LYS A 27 -15.74 11.41 -8.88
N GLY A 28 -14.92 11.17 -7.84
CA GLY A 28 -13.44 11.18 -7.86
C GLY A 28 -12.73 11.12 -6.49
N HIS A 29 -11.41 10.92 -6.46
CA HIS A 29 -10.53 11.09 -5.27
C HIS A 29 -10.59 10.02 -4.14
N PHE A 30 -10.90 8.76 -4.45
CA PHE A 30 -11.03 7.68 -3.45
C PHE A 30 -9.75 7.36 -2.64
N ASN A 31 -8.55 7.48 -3.23
CA ASN A 31 -7.27 7.15 -2.60
C ASN A 31 -6.35 8.37 -2.38
N SER A 32 -6.91 9.58 -2.26
CA SER A 32 -6.11 10.81 -2.26
C SER A 32 -5.17 10.91 -1.07
N HIS A 33 -5.54 10.31 0.07
CA HIS A 33 -4.67 10.23 1.23
C HIS A 33 -3.53 9.23 1.02
N SER A 34 -3.82 8.01 0.54
CA SER A 34 -2.81 6.97 0.27
C SER A 34 -1.78 7.43 -0.76
N GLU A 35 -2.21 8.05 -1.85
CA GLU A 35 -1.29 8.58 -2.86
C GLU A 35 -0.41 9.72 -2.32
N PHE A 36 -0.98 10.60 -1.49
CA PHE A 36 -0.21 11.65 -0.84
C PHE A 36 0.81 11.07 0.15
N PHE A 37 0.43 10.08 0.95
CA PHE A 37 1.33 9.38 1.86
C PHE A 37 2.51 8.74 1.10
N LYS A 38 2.22 7.97 0.03
CA LYS A 38 3.25 7.34 -0.80
C LYS A 38 4.20 8.36 -1.42
N LEU A 39 3.67 9.51 -1.86
CA LEU A 39 4.50 10.60 -2.37
C LEU A 39 5.47 11.09 -1.29
N ILE A 40 4.98 11.47 -0.11
CA ILE A 40 5.82 11.97 0.99
C ILE A 40 6.88 10.94 1.40
N VAL A 41 6.50 9.67 1.55
CA VAL A 41 7.44 8.59 1.88
C VAL A 41 8.54 8.47 0.82
N ARG A 42 8.20 8.49 -0.48
CA ARG A 42 9.19 8.41 -1.56
C ARG A 42 10.15 9.59 -1.58
N GLU A 43 9.65 10.79 -1.29
CA GLU A 43 10.50 11.98 -1.21
C GLU A 43 11.44 11.91 0.00
N LEU A 44 10.96 11.48 1.18
CA LEU A 44 11.82 11.28 2.35
C LEU A 44 12.93 10.24 2.12
N ILE A 45 12.61 9.14 1.44
CA ILE A 45 13.61 8.12 1.04
C ILE A 45 14.64 8.73 0.07
N ARG A 46 14.19 9.59 -0.86
CA ARG A 46 15.09 10.26 -1.82
C ARG A 46 16.04 11.21 -1.11
N GLU A 47 15.56 12.00 -0.16
CA GLU A 47 16.39 12.89 0.65
C GLU A 47 17.45 12.12 1.45
N GLN A 48 17.07 11.00 2.10
CA GLN A 48 18.03 10.13 2.80
C GLN A 48 19.10 9.57 1.85
N ALA A 49 18.70 9.19 0.63
CA ALA A 49 19.64 8.72 -0.38
C ALA A 49 20.59 9.84 -0.83
N PHE A 50 20.10 11.06 -1.07
CA PHE A 50 20.95 12.20 -1.40
C PHE A 50 21.97 12.49 -0.30
N GLU A 51 21.56 12.46 0.95
CA GLU A 51 22.45 12.65 2.08
C GLU A 51 23.49 11.52 2.20
N LEU A 52 23.12 10.26 1.97
CA LEU A 52 24.07 9.14 2.00
C LEU A 52 25.13 9.26 0.91
N PHE A 53 24.71 9.60 -0.31
CA PHE A 53 25.61 9.73 -1.45
C PHE A 53 26.35 11.07 -1.50
N ASN A 54 26.15 11.95 -0.51
CA ASN A 54 26.64 13.34 -0.51
C ASN A 54 26.28 14.08 -1.82
N ILE A 55 25.09 13.80 -2.37
CA ILE A 55 24.59 14.46 -3.56
C ILE A 55 24.04 15.81 -3.13
N ASN A 56 24.81 16.87 -3.38
CA ASN A 56 24.29 18.23 -3.28
C ASN A 56 23.67 18.62 -4.63
N ILE A 57 22.44 19.14 -4.62
CA ILE A 57 21.73 19.65 -5.81
C ILE A 57 22.56 20.71 -6.53
N GLU A 58 23.41 21.45 -5.79
CA GLU A 58 24.24 22.53 -6.30
C GLU A 58 25.67 22.10 -6.70
N ASN A 59 26.17 20.96 -6.22
CA ASN A 59 27.55 20.51 -6.46
C ASN A 59 27.62 18.99 -6.59
N THR A 60 27.58 18.50 -7.83
CA THR A 60 27.60 17.07 -8.16
C THR A 60 29.02 16.62 -8.48
N THR A 61 29.78 16.19 -7.47
CA THR A 61 31.16 15.70 -7.68
C THR A 61 31.36 14.22 -7.38
N ALA A 62 30.39 13.53 -6.77
CA ALA A 62 30.51 12.10 -6.46
C ALA A 62 29.27 11.31 -6.89
N TYR A 63 29.21 10.93 -8.17
CA TYR A 63 28.25 9.91 -8.59
C TYR A 63 28.79 8.52 -8.21
N PRO A 64 27.97 7.64 -7.64
CA PRO A 64 28.36 6.25 -7.41
C PRO A 64 28.77 5.59 -8.73
N GLN A 65 29.71 4.64 -8.66
CA GLN A 65 30.19 3.92 -9.84
C GLN A 65 29.01 3.33 -10.64
N ASN A 66 29.02 3.55 -11.95
CA ASN A 66 27.99 3.04 -12.82
C ASN A 66 28.10 1.51 -12.95
N ILE A 67 27.22 0.79 -12.26
CA ILE A 67 27.15 -0.68 -12.29
C ILE A 67 26.14 -1.22 -13.31
N SER A 68 25.65 -0.41 -14.25
CA SER A 68 24.63 -0.85 -15.24
C SER A 68 25.06 -2.06 -16.07
N LYS A 69 26.37 -2.18 -16.37
CA LYS A 69 26.97 -3.30 -17.10
C LYS A 69 27.44 -4.46 -16.21
N ALA A 70 27.34 -4.34 -14.88
CA ALA A 70 27.77 -5.38 -13.96
C ALA A 70 26.83 -6.60 -14.01
N SER A 71 27.32 -7.73 -13.50
CA SER A 71 26.52 -8.95 -13.38
C SER A 71 25.32 -8.74 -12.46
N ARG A 72 24.26 -9.54 -12.63
CA ARG A 72 23.07 -9.51 -11.77
C ARG A 72 23.45 -9.67 -10.29
N LEU A 73 24.28 -10.66 -9.97
CA LEU A 73 24.76 -10.91 -8.61
C LEU A 73 25.51 -9.72 -8.02
N THR A 74 26.36 -9.07 -8.83
CA THR A 74 27.09 -7.86 -8.40
C THR A 74 26.13 -6.71 -8.07
N LYS A 75 25.09 -6.53 -8.89
CA LYS A 75 24.05 -5.52 -8.63
C LYS A 75 23.27 -5.84 -7.36
N GLU A 76 22.83 -7.09 -7.18
CA GLU A 76 22.12 -7.54 -5.99
C GLU A 76 22.94 -7.34 -4.73
N ASN A 77 24.21 -7.76 -4.72
CA ASN A 77 25.12 -7.55 -3.60
C ASN A 77 25.33 -6.07 -3.29
N LYS A 78 25.53 -5.22 -4.31
CA LYS A 78 25.72 -3.79 -4.09
C LYS A 78 24.45 -3.12 -3.56
N MET A 79 23.28 -3.53 -4.04
CA MET A 79 22.00 -3.05 -3.51
C MET A 79 21.80 -3.47 -2.05
N MET A 80 22.19 -4.68 -1.67
CA MET A 80 22.09 -5.17 -0.31
C MET A 80 23.05 -4.44 0.64
N GLU A 81 24.29 -4.19 0.20
CA GLU A 81 25.27 -3.37 0.91
C GLU A 81 24.75 -1.94 1.15
N LEU A 82 24.30 -1.25 0.09
CA LEU A 82 23.74 0.09 0.19
C LEU A 82 22.50 0.14 1.08
N SER A 83 21.62 -0.87 0.99
CA SER A 83 20.47 -0.97 1.88
C SER A 83 20.90 -1.12 3.34
N GLY A 84 21.95 -1.91 3.58
CA GLY A 84 22.56 -2.07 4.91
C GLY A 84 23.15 -0.76 5.45
N GLU A 85 23.80 0.05 4.61
CA GLU A 85 24.32 1.37 4.98
C GLU A 85 23.21 2.37 5.30
N ILE A 86 22.16 2.42 4.47
CA ILE A 86 20.96 3.25 4.71
C ILE A 86 20.34 2.87 6.05
N LEU A 87 20.14 1.57 6.29
CA LEU A 87 19.62 1.09 7.57
C LEU A 87 20.59 1.47 8.68
N HIS A 88 21.88 1.18 8.62
CA HIS A 88 22.79 1.54 9.70
C HIS A 88 22.80 3.05 10.02
N LYS A 89 22.69 3.93 9.01
CA LYS A 89 22.70 5.38 9.18
C LYS A 89 21.36 5.94 9.68
N PHE A 90 20.23 5.40 9.23
CA PHE A 90 18.89 5.95 9.46
C PHE A 90 17.94 5.04 10.25
N ASP A 91 18.38 3.83 10.64
CA ASP A 91 17.55 2.86 11.33
C ASP A 91 17.32 3.25 12.79
N VAL A 92 16.06 3.58 13.06
CA VAL A 92 15.50 3.85 14.39
C VAL A 92 14.64 2.65 14.85
N MET A 93 14.71 1.48 14.18
CA MET A 93 14.17 0.21 14.71
C MET A 93 14.94 -0.33 15.93
N ARG A 94 15.72 0.52 16.62
CA ARG A 94 15.78 0.42 18.08
C ARG A 94 14.40 0.72 18.65
N THR A 95 13.51 -0.27 18.59
CA THR A 95 12.26 -0.28 19.34
C THR A 95 12.61 -0.07 20.82
N GLY A 96 12.56 1.17 21.30
CA GLY A 96 12.80 1.53 22.69
C GLY A 96 14.09 2.30 23.01
N VAL A 97 14.90 2.74 22.02
CA VAL A 97 15.98 3.71 22.31
C VAL A 97 15.57 5.06 21.75
N PRO A 98 15.26 6.05 22.61
CA PRO A 98 15.11 7.43 22.18
C PRO A 98 16.36 7.80 21.38
N SER A 99 16.20 8.42 20.21
CA SER A 99 17.37 9.06 19.61
C SER A 99 17.95 10.02 20.65
N GLU A 100 19.27 10.07 20.81
CA GLU A 100 19.92 11.09 21.64
C GLU A 100 19.67 12.51 21.09
N SER A 101 19.12 12.62 19.87
CA SER A 101 18.58 13.83 19.28
C SER A 101 17.30 14.30 20.00
N ASN A 102 17.36 15.52 20.54
CA ASN A 102 16.19 16.27 21.02
C ASN A 102 15.28 16.79 19.88
N ASP A 103 15.57 16.47 18.61
CA ASP A 103 14.77 16.93 17.47
C ASP A 103 13.56 16.01 17.25
N GLU A 104 12.40 16.46 17.74
CA GLU A 104 11.12 15.79 17.56
C GLU A 104 10.71 15.65 16.09
N LEU A 105 11.07 16.60 15.21
CA LEU A 105 10.70 16.56 13.79
C LEU A 105 11.54 15.54 13.03
N PHE A 106 12.84 15.47 13.33
CA PHE A 106 13.71 14.42 12.82
C PHE A 106 13.17 13.04 13.23
N ASN A 107 12.87 12.85 14.52
CA ASN A 107 12.32 11.60 15.03
C ASN A 107 11.00 11.21 14.39
N TYR A 108 10.09 12.18 14.23
CA TYR A 108 8.84 11.97 13.51
C TYR A 108 9.07 11.52 12.07
N SER A 109 9.95 12.22 11.34
CA SER A 109 10.21 11.99 9.92
C SER A 109 10.87 10.64 9.67
N THR A 110 11.81 10.24 10.52
CA THR A 110 12.45 8.92 10.43
C THR A 110 11.47 7.80 10.75
N ASN A 111 10.64 7.95 11.79
CA ASN A 111 9.57 6.99 12.09
C ASN A 111 8.53 6.89 10.97
N LEU A 112 8.15 8.02 10.37
CA LEU A 112 7.26 8.08 9.21
C LEU A 112 7.85 7.33 8.03
N THR A 113 9.14 7.50 7.77
CA THR A 113 9.85 6.85 6.65
C THR A 113 9.92 5.34 6.85
N ILE A 114 10.29 4.85 8.04
CA ILE A 114 10.35 3.41 8.35
C ILE A 114 8.97 2.77 8.20
N ARG A 115 7.91 3.40 8.72
CA ARG A 115 6.53 2.92 8.55
C ARG A 115 6.09 2.96 7.09
N GLY A 116 6.51 3.99 6.35
CA GLY A 116 6.30 4.10 4.91
C GLY A 116 6.97 2.98 4.12
N LEU A 117 8.22 2.65 4.42
CA LEU A 117 8.94 1.53 3.84
C LEU A 117 8.24 0.19 4.12
N HIS A 118 7.78 -0.03 5.35
CA HIS A 118 7.02 -1.23 5.70
C HIS A 118 5.70 -1.31 4.91
N TYR A 119 4.99 -0.20 4.74
CA TYR A 119 3.79 -0.15 3.89
C TYR A 119 4.09 -0.48 2.42
N LEU A 120 5.16 0.10 1.85
CA LEU A 120 5.59 -0.22 0.48
C LEU A 120 6.00 -1.70 0.35
N GLN A 121 6.65 -2.26 1.38
CA GLN A 121 7.02 -3.67 1.46
C GLN A 121 5.78 -4.57 1.48
N MET A 122 4.71 -4.19 2.18
CA MET A 122 3.45 -4.94 2.16
C MET A 122 2.80 -4.94 0.77
N GLU A 123 2.75 -3.79 0.09
CA GLU A 123 2.23 -3.71 -1.29
C GLU A 123 3.05 -4.57 -2.26
N ASP A 124 4.38 -4.56 -2.13
CA ASP A 124 5.27 -5.37 -2.95
C ASP A 124 5.10 -6.88 -2.68
N THR A 125 4.99 -7.26 -1.40
CA THR A 125 4.69 -8.64 -1.00
C THR A 125 3.43 -9.17 -1.68
N VAL A 126 2.37 -8.36 -1.72
CA VAL A 126 1.14 -8.71 -2.43
C VAL A 126 1.42 -8.86 -3.92
N LYS A 127 1.98 -7.85 -4.58
CA LYS A 127 2.18 -7.83 -6.05
C LYS A 127 3.03 -9.00 -6.55
N GLU A 128 4.11 -9.29 -5.85
CA GLU A 128 5.02 -10.41 -6.17
C GLU A 128 4.44 -11.77 -5.77
N GLY A 129 3.39 -11.82 -4.94
CA GLY A 129 2.83 -13.07 -4.46
C GLY A 129 3.74 -13.79 -3.46
N ASP A 130 4.56 -13.04 -2.73
CA ASP A 130 5.61 -13.62 -1.88
C ASP A 130 5.08 -14.05 -0.51
N ILE A 131 4.66 -15.30 -0.44
CA ILE A 131 4.12 -15.91 0.79
C ILE A 131 5.10 -15.91 1.97
N SER A 132 6.42 -15.85 1.72
CA SER A 132 7.43 -15.89 2.78
C SER A 132 7.45 -14.59 3.60
N ARG A 133 7.08 -13.47 2.97
CA ARG A 133 7.08 -12.13 3.57
C ARG A 133 5.80 -11.78 4.33
N ILE A 134 4.72 -12.56 4.15
CA ILE A 134 3.42 -12.31 4.80
C ILE A 134 3.53 -12.30 6.33
N ILE A 135 4.03 -13.39 6.93
CA ILE A 135 4.10 -13.51 8.41
C ILE A 135 5.04 -12.47 9.03
N PRO A 136 6.26 -12.22 8.51
CA PRO A 136 7.08 -11.11 8.98
C PRO A 136 6.37 -9.76 8.93
N ASN A 137 5.70 -9.43 7.81
CA ASN A 137 4.96 -8.17 7.67
C ASN A 137 3.85 -8.05 8.72
N LEU A 138 3.06 -9.11 8.94
CA LEU A 138 1.99 -9.11 9.94
C LEU A 138 2.52 -8.96 11.37
N LYS A 139 3.68 -9.53 11.70
CA LYS A 139 4.32 -9.34 13.01
C LYS A 139 4.68 -7.88 13.27
N VAL A 140 5.15 -7.16 12.24
CA VAL A 140 5.42 -5.71 12.34
C VAL A 140 4.12 -4.90 12.51
N CYS A 141 3.00 -5.37 11.97
CA CYS A 141 1.69 -4.73 12.17
C CYS A 141 1.14 -4.82 13.59
N ILE A 142 1.50 -5.86 14.37
CA ILE A 142 1.00 -6.08 15.75
C ILE A 142 1.18 -4.83 16.63
N PRO A 143 2.39 -4.28 16.83
CA PRO A 143 2.57 -3.10 17.67
C PRO A 143 1.85 -1.86 17.10
N ILE A 144 1.67 -1.77 15.77
CA ILE A 144 0.93 -0.67 15.13
C ILE A 144 -0.55 -0.72 15.51
N PHE A 145 -1.17 -1.90 15.38
CA PHE A 145 -2.58 -2.07 15.73
C PHE A 145 -2.82 -1.95 17.23
N TYR A 146 -1.90 -2.46 18.06
CA TYR A 146 -1.96 -2.28 19.50
C TYR A 146 -1.87 -0.81 19.91
N ALA A 147 -0.94 -0.05 19.33
CA ALA A 147 -0.77 1.38 19.60
C ALA A 147 -1.99 2.22 19.18
N HIS A 148 -2.68 1.82 18.12
CA HIS A 148 -3.96 2.44 17.74
C HIS A 148 -5.07 2.07 18.73
N SER A 149 -5.21 0.78 19.06
CA SER A 149 -6.13 0.29 20.08
C SER A 149 -5.78 -1.15 20.48
N CYS A 150 -5.66 -1.42 21.79
CA CYS A 150 -5.51 -2.79 22.30
C CYS A 150 -6.74 -3.68 22.04
N LEU A 151 -7.88 -3.09 21.68
CA LEU A 151 -9.11 -3.79 21.28
C LEU A 151 -9.32 -3.77 19.76
N SER A 152 -8.28 -3.44 18.99
CA SER A 152 -8.36 -3.40 17.53
C SER A 152 -8.75 -4.77 16.97
N LYS A 153 -9.85 -4.83 16.20
CA LYS A 153 -10.20 -6.03 15.44
C LYS A 153 -9.02 -6.49 14.58
N TYR A 154 -8.31 -5.56 13.95
CA TYR A 154 -7.15 -5.86 13.11
C TYR A 154 -6.00 -6.51 13.89
N LEU A 155 -5.82 -6.14 15.17
CA LEU A 155 -4.84 -6.78 16.04
C LEU A 155 -5.21 -8.24 16.28
N PHE A 156 -6.47 -8.51 16.66
CA PHE A 156 -6.95 -9.86 16.93
C PHE A 156 -6.85 -10.75 15.69
N GLU A 157 -7.34 -10.28 14.54
CA GLU A 157 -7.29 -11.02 13.27
C GLU A 157 -5.83 -11.31 12.86
N CYS A 158 -4.91 -10.37 13.06
CA CYS A 158 -3.49 -10.60 12.74
C CYS A 158 -2.84 -11.64 13.64
N VAL A 159 -3.08 -11.55 14.96
CA VAL A 159 -2.55 -12.53 15.92
C VAL A 159 -3.13 -13.91 15.63
N ASP A 160 -4.45 -14.00 15.45
CA ASP A 160 -5.14 -15.24 15.12
C ASP A 160 -4.62 -15.87 13.81
N TYR A 161 -4.48 -15.08 12.74
CA TYR A 161 -3.94 -15.54 11.47
C TYR A 161 -2.51 -16.06 11.61
N ILE A 162 -1.63 -15.31 12.30
CA ILE A 162 -0.25 -15.74 12.55
C ILE A 162 -0.26 -17.05 13.33
N THR A 163 -1.01 -17.13 14.45
CA THR A 163 -1.06 -18.33 15.28
C THR A 163 -1.56 -19.55 14.50
N LYS A 164 -2.59 -19.41 13.67
CA LYS A 164 -3.08 -20.49 12.80
C LYS A 164 -1.98 -20.98 11.87
N VAL A 165 -1.37 -20.05 11.12
CA VAL A 165 -0.34 -20.37 10.13
C VAL A 165 0.94 -20.94 10.75
N THR A 166 1.31 -20.52 11.96
CA THR A 166 2.56 -20.95 12.59
C THR A 166 2.42 -22.16 13.50
N CYS A 167 1.25 -22.35 14.13
CA CYS A 167 1.10 -23.32 15.21
C CYS A 167 0.05 -24.40 14.96
N PHE A 168 -1.02 -24.13 14.19
CA PHE A 168 -2.16 -25.05 14.09
C PHE A 168 -2.26 -25.79 12.75
N LEU A 169 -1.93 -25.11 11.64
CA LEU A 169 -2.10 -25.70 10.31
C LEU A 169 -0.98 -26.70 9.98
N SER A 170 -1.35 -27.79 9.31
CA SER A 170 -0.37 -28.68 8.68
C SER A 170 0.40 -27.95 7.58
N PRO A 171 1.58 -28.46 7.15
CA PRO A 171 2.39 -27.80 6.11
C PRO A 171 1.61 -27.51 4.82
N LEU A 172 0.71 -28.41 4.40
CA LEU A 172 -0.10 -28.25 3.19
C LEU A 172 -1.20 -27.20 3.38
N GLU A 173 -1.89 -27.20 4.53
CA GLU A 173 -2.93 -26.21 4.82
C GLU A 173 -2.34 -24.81 4.93
N LYS A 174 -1.19 -24.68 5.58
CA LYS A 174 -0.44 -23.42 5.64
C LYS A 174 -0.16 -22.88 4.24
N LEU A 175 0.34 -23.72 3.34
CA LEU A 175 0.64 -23.31 1.97
C LEU A 175 -0.61 -22.82 1.26
N ARG A 176 -1.71 -23.58 1.35
CA ARG A 176 -3.00 -23.20 0.75
C ARG A 176 -3.56 -21.89 1.30
N VAL A 177 -3.45 -21.65 2.61
CA VAL A 177 -3.93 -20.42 3.24
C VAL A 177 -3.09 -19.22 2.78
N LEU A 178 -1.76 -19.36 2.78
CA LEU A 178 -0.86 -18.28 2.36
C LEU A 178 -0.99 -17.96 0.87
N GLU A 179 -0.97 -18.96 -0.01
CA GLU A 179 -1.17 -18.77 -1.45
C GLU A 179 -2.58 -18.26 -1.75
N GLY A 180 -3.60 -18.75 -1.04
CA GLY A 180 -4.99 -18.30 -1.19
C GLY A 180 -5.25 -16.88 -0.69
N SER A 181 -4.28 -16.23 -0.06
CA SER A 181 -4.42 -14.84 0.41
C SER A 181 -4.28 -13.82 -0.73
N MET A 182 -3.80 -14.27 -1.90
CA MET A 182 -3.56 -13.45 -3.08
C MET A 182 -4.09 -14.15 -4.33
N VAL A 183 -4.49 -13.38 -5.33
CA VAL A 183 -5.05 -13.90 -6.59
C VAL A 183 -4.35 -13.23 -7.77
N ASN A 184 -3.93 -14.01 -8.76
CA ASN A 184 -3.37 -13.50 -10.00
C ASN A 184 -4.39 -13.57 -11.15
N LEU A 185 -5.31 -12.60 -11.21
CA LEU A 185 -6.38 -12.61 -12.22
C LEU A 185 -5.89 -12.38 -13.66
N ARG A 186 -4.76 -11.70 -13.84
CA ARG A 186 -4.23 -11.30 -15.16
C ARG A 186 -3.09 -12.19 -15.64
N GLY A 187 -2.55 -13.04 -14.77
CA GLY A 187 -1.31 -13.76 -15.01
C GLY A 187 -0.08 -12.83 -14.99
N GLY A 188 1.11 -13.43 -15.00
CA GLY A 188 2.38 -12.72 -15.02
C GLY A 188 2.85 -12.21 -13.66
N GLN A 189 4.11 -11.80 -13.59
CA GLN A 189 4.77 -11.30 -12.38
C GLN A 189 4.25 -9.90 -12.01
N GLY A 190 4.16 -9.60 -10.70
CA GLY A 190 3.74 -8.28 -10.21
C GLY A 190 2.23 -7.98 -10.32
N ASN A 191 1.42 -8.96 -10.77
CA ASN A 191 0.00 -8.78 -11.06
C ASN A 191 -0.94 -9.43 -10.03
N ASN A 192 -0.40 -9.89 -8.91
CA ASN A 192 -1.19 -10.40 -7.80
C ASN A 192 -1.95 -9.26 -7.11
N ILE A 193 -3.12 -9.60 -6.57
CA ILE A 193 -3.98 -8.72 -5.77
C ILE A 193 -4.47 -9.47 -4.55
N GLU A 194 -4.75 -8.75 -3.47
CA GLU A 194 -5.31 -9.33 -2.24
C GLU A 194 -6.63 -10.05 -2.53
N ALA A 195 -6.77 -11.29 -2.06
CA ALA A 195 -7.99 -12.07 -2.28
C ALA A 195 -9.23 -11.38 -1.69
N ASP A 196 -9.08 -10.73 -0.55
CA ASP A 196 -10.14 -9.94 0.09
C ASP A 196 -10.62 -8.79 -0.81
N LEU A 197 -9.69 -8.07 -1.45
CA LEU A 197 -10.02 -7.00 -2.40
C LEU A 197 -10.76 -7.53 -3.63
N VAL A 198 -10.40 -8.72 -4.13
CA VAL A 198 -11.16 -9.39 -5.21
C VAL A 198 -12.58 -9.68 -4.77
N GLN A 199 -12.73 -10.22 -3.56
CA GLN A 199 -14.02 -10.55 -2.99
C GLN A 199 -14.87 -9.29 -2.76
N GLU A 200 -14.28 -8.19 -2.27
CA GLU A 200 -14.96 -6.92 -2.11
C GLU A 200 -15.50 -6.39 -3.44
N HIS A 201 -14.68 -6.45 -4.50
CA HIS A 201 -15.11 -6.06 -5.84
C HIS A 201 -16.22 -6.95 -6.39
N SER A 202 -16.15 -8.27 -6.16
CA SER A 202 -17.19 -9.23 -6.54
C SER A 202 -18.51 -8.93 -5.82
N VAL A 203 -18.47 -8.74 -4.50
CA VAL A 203 -19.65 -8.42 -3.67
C VAL A 203 -20.27 -7.09 -4.09
N ARG A 204 -19.45 -6.06 -4.36
CA ARG A 204 -19.95 -4.77 -4.85
C ARG A 204 -20.72 -4.93 -6.16
N ASN A 205 -20.15 -5.66 -7.12
CA ASN A 205 -20.77 -5.92 -8.41
C ASN A 205 -22.13 -6.64 -8.26
N GLN A 206 -22.17 -7.70 -7.44
CA GLN A 206 -23.42 -8.44 -7.16
C GLN A 206 -24.48 -7.53 -6.52
N LYS A 207 -24.11 -6.70 -5.54
CA LYS A 207 -25.02 -5.74 -4.90
C LYS A 207 -25.61 -4.74 -5.89
N GLU A 208 -24.84 -4.28 -6.86
CA GLU A 208 -25.35 -3.37 -7.89
C GLU A 208 -26.39 -4.03 -8.80
N LEU A 209 -26.16 -5.28 -9.18
CA LEU A 209 -27.11 -6.04 -10.00
C LEU A 209 -28.39 -6.40 -9.22
N ILE A 210 -28.26 -6.81 -7.96
CA ILE A 210 -29.42 -7.06 -7.07
C ILE A 210 -30.24 -5.79 -6.87
N ARG A 211 -29.59 -4.61 -6.78
CA ARG A 211 -30.29 -3.33 -6.76
C ARG A 211 -31.05 -3.06 -8.06
N GLY A 212 -30.51 -3.49 -9.20
CA GLY A 212 -31.12 -3.39 -10.53
C GLY A 212 -32.42 -4.19 -10.68
N LEU A 213 -32.65 -5.22 -9.87
CA LEU A 213 -33.90 -6.00 -9.88
C LEU A 213 -35.14 -5.20 -9.41
N GLY A 214 -34.95 -4.03 -8.78
CA GLY A 214 -36.05 -3.20 -8.29
C GLY A 214 -36.90 -3.93 -7.25
N ALA A 215 -38.21 -4.02 -7.50
CA ALA A 215 -39.15 -4.73 -6.63
C ALA A 215 -39.08 -6.26 -6.77
N ASN A 216 -38.50 -6.79 -7.85
CA ASN A 216 -38.46 -8.22 -8.17
C ASN A 216 -37.31 -8.95 -7.46
N LYS A 217 -37.15 -8.74 -6.15
CA LYS A 217 -36.14 -9.39 -5.31
C LYS A 217 -36.65 -10.70 -4.74
N THR A 218 -36.92 -11.67 -5.61
CA THR A 218 -37.14 -13.06 -5.19
C THR A 218 -35.79 -13.76 -5.03
N GLU A 219 -35.74 -14.81 -4.21
CA GLU A 219 -34.53 -15.62 -4.03
C GLU A 219 -34.03 -16.21 -5.37
N THR A 220 -34.97 -16.65 -6.22
CA THR A 220 -34.69 -17.15 -7.56
C THR A 220 -34.06 -16.08 -8.46
N ALA A 221 -34.59 -14.85 -8.46
CA ALA A 221 -34.05 -13.75 -9.24
C ALA A 221 -32.67 -13.30 -8.72
N ILE A 222 -32.48 -13.28 -7.41
CA ILE A 222 -31.19 -12.95 -6.77
C ILE A 222 -30.14 -14.00 -7.13
N SER A 223 -30.46 -15.29 -7.02
CA SER A 223 -29.53 -16.37 -7.38
C SER A 223 -29.15 -16.30 -8.85
N ALA A 224 -30.14 -16.14 -9.74
CA ALA A 224 -29.93 -16.02 -11.17
C ALA A 224 -29.03 -14.83 -11.54
N VAL A 225 -29.30 -13.64 -10.98
CA VAL A 225 -28.50 -12.44 -11.30
C VAL A 225 -27.08 -12.50 -10.73
N THR A 226 -26.93 -13.10 -9.55
CA THR A 226 -25.62 -13.28 -8.90
C THR A 226 -24.74 -14.25 -9.70
N ALA A 227 -25.32 -15.35 -10.19
CA ALA A 227 -24.62 -16.29 -11.07
C ALA A 227 -24.23 -15.65 -12.42
N ALA A 228 -25.08 -14.78 -12.97
CA ALA A 228 -24.82 -14.06 -14.22
C ALA A 228 -23.85 -12.86 -14.06
N ALA A 229 -23.53 -12.44 -12.83
CA ALA A 229 -22.80 -11.21 -12.56
C ALA A 229 -21.43 -11.10 -13.27
N PRO A 230 -20.58 -12.15 -13.32
CA PRO A 230 -19.31 -12.09 -14.04
C PRO A 230 -19.50 -11.90 -15.55
N VAL A 231 -20.48 -12.61 -16.13
CA VAL A 231 -20.79 -12.56 -17.57
C VAL A 231 -21.30 -11.18 -17.96
N ILE A 232 -22.26 -10.64 -17.19
CA ILE A 232 -22.78 -9.28 -17.40
C ILE A 232 -21.64 -8.26 -17.34
N SER A 233 -20.74 -8.39 -16.36
CA SER A 233 -19.59 -7.49 -16.23
C SER A 233 -18.65 -7.57 -17.44
N GLN A 234 -18.45 -8.76 -18.00
CA GLN A 234 -17.62 -8.93 -19.18
C GLN A 234 -18.27 -8.34 -20.43
N ILE A 235 -19.58 -8.53 -20.60
CA ILE A 235 -20.35 -7.93 -21.71
C ILE A 235 -20.25 -6.41 -21.65
N CYS A 236 -20.47 -5.79 -20.49
CA CYS A 236 -20.36 -4.33 -20.33
C CYS A 236 -18.95 -3.84 -20.68
N ARG A 237 -17.89 -4.54 -20.25
CA ARG A 237 -16.51 -4.16 -20.59
C ARG A 237 -16.23 -4.25 -22.09
N ASN A 238 -16.70 -5.32 -22.74
CA ASN A 238 -16.49 -5.51 -24.17
C ASN A 238 -17.25 -4.44 -24.97
N PHE A 239 -18.50 -4.18 -24.61
CA PHE A 239 -19.30 -3.12 -25.20
C PHE A 239 -18.62 -1.75 -25.07
N ASP A 240 -18.14 -1.40 -23.87
CA ASP A 240 -17.41 -0.14 -23.65
C ASP A 240 -16.15 -0.06 -24.51
N ALA A 241 -15.41 -1.17 -24.64
CA ALA A 241 -14.18 -1.23 -25.43
C ALA A 241 -14.45 -1.09 -26.94
N GLU A 242 -15.43 -1.81 -27.48
CA GLU A 242 -15.82 -1.76 -28.90
C GLU A 242 -16.32 -0.38 -29.30
N HIS A 243 -17.04 0.30 -28.41
CA HIS A 243 -17.59 1.63 -28.66
C HIS A 243 -16.66 2.77 -28.23
N ASN A 244 -15.41 2.48 -27.83
CA ASN A 244 -14.45 3.46 -27.31
C ASN A 244 -15.07 4.36 -26.21
N ILE A 245 -15.99 3.81 -25.43
CA ILE A 245 -16.58 4.50 -24.29
C ILE A 245 -15.49 4.55 -23.24
N ALA A 246 -14.83 5.71 -23.16
CA ALA A 246 -13.89 5.95 -22.09
C ALA A 246 -14.62 5.71 -20.76
N LYS A 247 -14.09 4.81 -19.93
CA LYS A 247 -14.46 4.76 -18.52
C LYS A 247 -14.47 6.19 -18.02
N LYS A 248 -15.56 6.63 -17.38
CA LYS A 248 -15.62 7.95 -16.75
C LYS A 248 -14.45 8.06 -15.79
N ALA A 249 -13.33 8.60 -16.28
CA ALA A 249 -12.22 8.97 -15.46
C ALA A 249 -12.78 10.07 -14.58
N SER A 250 -12.82 9.83 -13.27
CA SER A 250 -12.92 10.95 -12.36
C SER A 250 -11.77 11.87 -12.73
N ARG A 251 -12.06 13.10 -13.16
CA ARG A 251 -11.04 14.09 -13.54
C ARG A 251 -10.01 14.17 -12.42
N HIS A 252 -8.86 13.54 -12.60
CA HIS A 252 -7.66 13.91 -11.89
C HIS A 252 -7.20 15.21 -12.55
N SER A 253 -7.76 16.35 -12.14
CA SER A 253 -7.12 17.62 -12.46
C SER A 253 -5.76 17.59 -11.77
N LYS A 254 -4.69 17.37 -12.55
CA LYS A 254 -3.36 17.77 -12.13
C LYS A 254 -3.48 19.26 -11.81
N ILE A 255 -3.36 19.62 -10.54
CA ILE A 255 -3.05 21.00 -10.20
C ILE A 255 -1.62 21.16 -10.72
N ILE A 256 -1.50 21.79 -11.88
CA ILE A 256 -0.26 22.44 -12.28
C ILE A 256 -0.08 23.50 -11.20
N SER A 257 0.90 23.31 -10.33
CA SER A 257 1.38 24.37 -9.46
C SER A 257 1.99 25.43 -10.37
N THR A 258 1.16 26.36 -10.83
CA THR A 258 1.67 27.66 -11.25
C THR A 258 2.28 28.28 -10.01
N GLU A 259 3.59 28.43 -10.07
CA GLU A 259 4.39 29.29 -9.20
C GLU A 259 3.64 30.59 -8.91
N ASN A 260 3.63 30.95 -7.62
CA ASN A 260 3.66 32.29 -7.04
C ASN A 260 2.94 32.25 -5.68
N LEU A 261 3.74 32.07 -4.63
CA LEU A 261 3.77 32.86 -3.38
C LEU A 261 4.81 32.28 -2.42
#